data_AF-A0A426YVD0-F1
#
_entry.id   AF-A0A426YVD0-F1
#
_cell.length_a   1.000
_cell.length_b   1.000
_cell.length_c   1.000
_cell.angle_alpha   90.00
_cell.angle_beta   90.00
_cell.angle_gamma   90.00
#
_symmetry.space_group_name_H-M   'P 1'
#
loop_
_entity.id
_entity.type
_entity.pdbx_description
1 polymer ?
#
loop_
_entity_poly.entity_id
_entity_poly.type
_entity_poly.pdbx_seq_one_letter_code
_entity_poly.pdbx_strand_id
1 'polypeptide(L)'
;APSFVFVDEIDAIAGRHARKDSRSRATFEALITQLDGEYAAFLFINYRKEKTGVDRFSLRQAVIFICATNRPDELDAEFVRRGRIDRRLHIGLPDAKQRIRIFGVHSVGKKLAEDVDFGKAS
;
A
#
# COMPACT_ATOMS: atom_id res chain seq x y z
N ALA A 1 18.70 -0.80 6.67
CA ALA A 1 18.04 -1.71 5.73
C ALA A 1 16.73 -1.05 5.29
N PRO A 2 16.27 -1.26 4.05
CA PRO A 2 14.94 -0.82 3.61
C PRO A 2 13.86 -1.60 4.36
N SER A 3 12.71 -0.98 4.61
CA SER A 3 11.51 -1.62 5.16
C SER A 3 10.32 -1.43 4.24
N PHE A 4 9.37 -2.36 4.31
CA PHE A 4 8.09 -2.27 3.62
C PHE A 4 6.98 -2.17 4.65
N VAL A 5 6.05 -1.23 4.45
CA VAL A 5 4.85 -1.07 5.27
C VAL A 5 3.65 -1.27 4.37
N PHE A 6 2.86 -2.31 4.67
CA PHE A 6 1.60 -2.58 3.99
C PHE A 6 0.44 -2.08 4.84
N VAL A 7 -0.46 -1.32 4.21
CA VAL A 7 -1.69 -0.83 4.85
C VAL A 7 -2.88 -1.24 4.00
N ASP A 8 -3.71 -2.12 4.53
CA ASP A 8 -5.00 -2.43 3.91
C ASP A 8 -6.07 -1.43 4.36
N GLU A 9 -7.14 -1.34 3.58
CA GLU A 9 -8.27 -0.43 3.84
C GLU A 9 -7.80 1.00 4.16
N ILE A 10 -6.89 1.53 3.35
CA ILE A 10 -6.28 2.84 3.63
C ILE A 10 -7.32 3.96 3.67
N ASP A 11 -8.48 3.78 3.04
CA ASP A 11 -9.64 4.68 3.10
C ASP A 11 -10.22 4.84 4.51
N ALA A 12 -10.02 3.89 5.43
CA ALA A 12 -10.40 4.06 6.83
C ALA A 12 -9.58 5.15 7.54
N ILE A 13 -8.33 5.37 7.11
CA ILE A 13 -7.40 6.35 7.69
C ILE A 13 -7.30 7.61 6.83
N ALA A 14 -7.29 7.44 5.50
CA ALA A 14 -7.03 8.48 4.51
C ALA A 14 -8.25 8.81 3.64
N GLY A 15 -9.44 8.37 4.03
CA GLY A 15 -10.70 8.77 3.39
C GLY A 15 -11.08 10.21 3.73
N ARG A 16 -11.88 10.85 2.86
CA ARG A 16 -12.41 12.21 3.07
C ARG A 16 -13.10 12.41 4.42
N HIS A 17 -13.67 11.35 4.98
CA HIS A 17 -14.38 11.38 6.26
C HIS A 17 -13.45 11.25 7.47
N ALA A 18 -12.23 10.73 7.31
CA ALA A 18 -11.29 10.54 8.41
C ALA A 18 -10.86 11.87 9.07
N ARG A 19 -10.89 12.98 8.32
CA ARG A 19 -10.63 14.33 8.86
C ARG A 19 -11.72 14.86 9.79
N LYS A 20 -12.92 14.28 9.75
CA LYS A 20 -14.08 14.70 10.58
C LYS A 20 -14.08 14.04 11.95
N ASP A 21 -13.40 12.90 12.12
CA ASP A 21 -13.20 12.29 13.43
C ASP A 21 -11.90 12.81 14.07
N SER A 22 -12.00 13.48 15.21
CA SER A 22 -10.87 14.04 15.95
C SER A 22 -9.81 13.00 16.31
N ARG A 23 -10.19 11.72 16.50
CA ARG A 23 -9.24 10.63 16.80
C ARG A 23 -8.48 10.18 15.55
N SER A 24 -9.19 9.93 14.45
CA SER A 24 -8.59 9.49 13.19
C SER A 24 -7.74 10.57 12.53
N ARG A 25 -8.03 11.85 12.82
CA ARG A 25 -7.25 12.98 12.32
C ARG A 25 -5.77 12.91 12.72
N ALA A 26 -5.45 12.58 13.97
CA ALA A 26 -4.05 12.51 14.42
C ALA A 26 -3.26 11.44 13.66
N THR A 27 -3.86 10.28 13.43
CA THR A 27 -3.28 9.18 12.65
C THR A 27 -3.08 9.57 11.19
N PHE A 28 -4.07 10.25 10.59
CA PHE A 28 -3.96 10.77 9.24
C PHE A 28 -2.80 11.76 9.08
N GLU A 29 -2.70 12.76 9.97
CA GLU A 29 -1.62 13.75 9.93
C GLU A 29 -0.24 13.09 10.12
N ALA A 30 -0.13 12.09 11.00
CA ALA A 30 1.10 11.33 11.18
C ALA A 30 1.48 10.56 9.89
N LEU A 31 0.52 9.90 9.25
CA LEU A 31 0.74 9.20 7.98
C LEU A 31 1.18 10.16 6.87
N ILE A 32 0.50 11.30 6.74
CA ILE A 32 0.85 12.34 5.77
C ILE A 32 2.28 12.84 6.01
N THR A 33 2.66 13.08 7.26
CA THR A 33 4.02 13.51 7.62
C THR A 33 5.09 12.49 7.22
N GLN A 34 4.79 11.19 7.31
CA GLN A 34 5.72 10.14 6.87
C GLN A 34 5.82 10.03 5.34
N LEU A 35 4.72 10.26 4.63
CA LEU A 35 4.69 10.26 3.16
C LEU A 35 5.24 11.55 2.55
N ASP A 36 5.19 12.66 3.30
CA ASP A 36 5.83 13.92 2.96
C ASP A 36 7.34 13.78 3.10
N GLY A 37 7.98 13.38 1.99
CA GLY A 37 9.41 13.09 1.92
C GLY A 37 10.36 14.23 2.33
N GLU A 38 9.87 15.45 2.60
CA GLU A 38 10.66 16.53 3.20
C GLU A 38 10.77 16.40 4.74
N TYR A 39 9.70 16.05 5.45
CA TYR A 39 9.71 15.89 6.90
C TYR A 39 10.40 14.60 7.35
N ALA A 40 10.17 13.50 6.63
CA ALA A 40 10.87 12.25 6.87
C ALA A 40 12.39 12.39 6.64
N ALA A 41 12.81 13.19 5.66
CA ALA A 41 14.22 13.53 5.49
C ALA A 41 14.73 14.41 6.65
N PHE A 42 14.01 15.48 7.02
CA PHE A 42 14.46 16.42 8.06
C PHE A 42 14.55 15.80 9.47
N LEU A 43 13.55 15.03 9.92
CA LEU A 43 13.55 14.36 11.23
C LEU A 43 14.65 13.28 11.31
N PHE A 44 14.86 12.52 10.24
CA PHE A 44 15.84 11.43 10.23
C PHE A 44 17.28 11.91 10.00
N ILE A 45 17.48 12.99 9.23
CA ILE A 45 18.78 13.66 9.09
C ILE A 45 19.26 14.18 10.44
N ASN A 46 18.37 14.79 11.23
CA ASN A 46 18.73 15.26 12.57
C ASN A 46 18.94 14.10 13.56
N TYR A 47 18.13 13.04 13.50
CA TYR A 47 18.24 11.90 14.43
C TYR A 47 19.45 10.97 14.15
N ARG A 48 19.95 10.87 12.89
CA ARG A 48 21.08 9.98 12.54
C ARG A 48 22.43 10.66 12.35
N LYS A 49 22.51 12.00 12.36
CA LYS A 49 23.80 12.71 12.23
C LYS A 49 24.78 12.37 13.36
N GLU A 50 24.28 11.97 14.53
CA GLU A 50 25.12 11.69 15.70
C GLU A 50 25.61 10.24 15.81
N LYS A 51 25.07 9.26 15.06
CA LYS A 51 25.32 7.83 15.41
C LYS A 51 25.91 6.91 14.35
N THR A 52 25.87 7.19 13.04
CA THR A 52 26.23 6.11 12.10
C THR A 52 27.08 6.45 10.88
N GLY A 53 27.45 7.71 10.62
CA GLY A 53 28.34 8.04 9.48
C GLY A 53 27.87 7.49 8.12
N VAL A 54 26.56 7.24 7.98
CA VAL A 54 25.98 6.65 6.76
C VAL A 54 25.74 7.78 5.78
N ASP A 55 26.31 7.60 4.60
CA ASP A 55 26.27 8.55 3.51
C ASP A 55 24.85 8.84 3.02
N ARG A 56 24.72 9.96 2.30
CA ARG A 56 23.51 10.62 1.78
C ARG A 56 22.70 9.78 0.76
N PHE A 57 22.68 8.45 0.85
CA PHE A 57 21.92 7.58 -0.04
C PHE A 57 20.43 7.66 0.33
N SER A 58 19.76 8.66 -0.28
CA SER A 58 18.32 8.90 -0.37
C SER A 58 17.44 8.19 0.67
N LEU A 59 17.17 8.87 1.79
CA LEU A 59 16.27 8.43 2.86
C LEU A 59 14.84 8.08 2.39
N ARG A 60 14.41 8.60 1.21
CA ARG A 60 13.19 8.14 0.52
C ARG A 60 13.17 6.63 0.18
N GLN A 61 14.33 5.97 0.19
CA GLN A 61 14.46 4.54 -0.13
C GLN A 61 14.52 3.63 1.11
N ALA A 62 14.48 4.19 2.32
CA ALA A 62 14.56 3.40 3.54
C ALA A 62 13.22 2.76 3.95
N VAL A 63 12.08 3.33 3.52
CA VAL A 63 10.73 2.81 3.84
C VAL A 63 9.85 2.92 2.59
N ILE A 64 9.26 1.81 2.16
CA ILE A 64 8.34 1.74 1.02
C ILE A 64 6.93 1.44 1.55
N PHE A 65 5.98 2.32 1.25
CA PHE A 65 4.57 2.11 1.59
C PHE A 65 3.82 1.46 0.43
N ILE A 66 3.03 0.44 0.74
CA ILE A 66 2.08 -0.19 -0.16
C ILE A 66 0.71 -0.09 0.51
N CYS A 67 -0.21 0.61 -0.13
CA CYS A 67 -1.55 0.81 0.41
C CYS A 67 -2.60 0.19 -0.53
N ALA A 68 -3.60 -0.50 0.04
CA ALA A 68 -4.72 -1.08 -0.68
C ALA A 68 -6.04 -0.42 -0.26
N THR A 69 -6.97 -0.27 -1.21
CA THR A 69 -8.34 0.20 -0.97
C THR A 69 -9.27 -0.31 -2.06
N ASN A 70 -10.52 -0.60 -1.69
CA ASN A 70 -11.61 -0.89 -2.61
C ASN A 70 -12.41 0.36 -2.99
N ARG A 71 -12.13 1.50 -2.35
CA ARG A 71 -12.86 2.77 -2.51
C ARG A 71 -11.90 3.91 -2.83
N PRO A 72 -11.15 3.83 -3.96
CA PRO A 72 -10.14 4.84 -4.30
C PRO A 72 -10.75 6.23 -4.51
N ASP A 73 -12.04 6.28 -4.84
CA ASP A 73 -12.82 7.50 -4.98
C ASP A 73 -13.23 8.10 -3.65
N GLU A 74 -13.11 7.42 -2.50
CA GLU A 74 -13.38 7.96 -1.15
C GLU A 74 -12.15 8.62 -0.49
N LEU A 75 -10.96 8.47 -1.08
CA LEU A 75 -9.71 9.01 -0.55
C LEU A 75 -9.68 10.55 -0.53
N ASP A 76 -8.97 11.09 0.46
CA ASP A 76 -8.72 12.52 0.60
C ASP A 76 -7.78 13.02 -0.51
N ALA A 77 -8.10 14.19 -1.09
CA ALA A 77 -7.35 14.76 -2.20
C ALA A 77 -5.89 15.10 -1.83
N GLU A 78 -5.63 15.43 -0.56
CA GLU A 78 -4.27 15.67 -0.08
C GLU A 78 -3.46 14.37 0.02
N PHE A 79 -4.09 13.24 0.36
CA PHE A 79 -3.42 11.94 0.38
C PHE A 79 -3.00 11.50 -1.03
N VAL A 80 -3.86 11.72 -2.04
CA VAL A 80 -3.62 11.32 -3.44
C VAL A 80 -2.77 12.35 -4.20
N ARG A 81 -2.38 13.47 -3.57
CA ARG A 81 -1.60 14.52 -4.22
C ARG A 81 -0.21 14.01 -4.66
N ARG A 82 0.23 14.48 -5.83
CA ARG A 82 1.56 14.17 -6.38
C ARG A 82 2.65 14.52 -5.35
N GLY A 83 3.55 13.58 -5.09
CA GLY A 83 4.64 13.70 -4.12
C GLY A 83 4.50 12.80 -2.88
N ARG A 84 3.31 12.25 -2.62
CA ARG A 84 3.03 11.27 -1.54
C ARG A 84 2.76 9.86 -2.06
N ILE A 85 2.12 9.76 -3.22
CA ILE A 85 1.87 8.51 -3.93
C ILE A 85 2.56 8.58 -5.30
N ASP A 86 3.58 7.74 -5.47
CA ASP A 86 4.37 7.70 -6.70
C ASP A 86 3.73 6.83 -7.79
N ARG A 87 3.06 5.75 -7.38
CA ARG A 87 2.44 4.77 -8.29
C ARG A 87 1.05 4.40 -7.84
N ARG A 88 0.13 4.30 -8.80
CA ARG A 88 -1.23 3.78 -8.61
C ARG A 88 -1.39 2.57 -9.51
N LEU A 89 -1.75 1.44 -8.92
CA LEU A 89 -2.06 0.21 -9.65
C LEU A 89 -3.54 -0.09 -9.48
N HIS A 90 -4.26 -0.24 -10.59
CA HIS A 90 -5.62 -0.76 -10.57
C HIS A 90 -5.57 -2.27 -10.75
N ILE A 91 -6.25 -3.00 -9.87
CA ILE A 91 -6.42 -4.45 -9.95
C ILE A 91 -7.87 -4.70 -10.34
N GLY A 92 -8.08 -5.11 -11.59
CA GLY A 92 -9.39 -5.48 -12.10
C GLY A 92 -9.75 -6.94 -11.81
N LEU A 93 -10.96 -7.33 -12.22
CA LEU A 93 -11.37 -8.74 -12.17
C LEU A 93 -10.49 -9.60 -13.09
N PRO A 94 -10.16 -10.84 -12.68
CA PRO A 94 -9.35 -11.72 -13.51
C PRO A 94 -10.12 -12.16 -14.77
N ASP A 95 -9.43 -12.22 -15.90
CA ASP A 95 -9.92 -12.82 -17.14
C ASP A 95 -10.04 -14.35 -17.05
N ALA A 96 -10.61 -14.99 -18.08
CA ALA A 96 -10.79 -16.44 -18.14
C ALA A 96 -9.48 -17.23 -17.91
N LYS A 97 -8.38 -16.81 -18.56
CA LYS A 97 -7.06 -17.46 -18.44
C LYS A 97 -6.44 -17.24 -17.06
N GLN A 98 -6.70 -16.09 -16.44
CA GLN A 98 -6.27 -15.77 -15.08
C GLN A 98 -7.06 -16.58 -14.05
N ARG A 99 -8.38 -16.74 -14.24
CA ARG A 99 -9.22 -17.60 -13.37
C ARG A 99 -8.76 -19.05 -13.37
N ILE A 100 -8.47 -19.63 -14.55
CA ILE A 100 -7.92 -20.99 -14.64
C ILE A 100 -6.62 -21.12 -13.85
N ARG A 101 -5.72 -20.13 -13.94
CA ARG A 101 -4.47 -20.10 -13.17
C ARG A 101 -4.69 -20.00 -11.67
N ILE A 102 -5.63 -19.15 -11.24
CA ILE A 102 -6.02 -19.01 -9.82
C ILE A 102 -6.55 -20.34 -9.29
N PHE A 103 -7.47 -20.99 -10.01
CA PHE A 103 -7.96 -22.33 -9.63
C PHE A 103 -6.85 -23.37 -9.58
N GLY A 104 -5.92 -23.35 -10.54
CA GLY A 104 -4.76 -24.22 -10.57
C GLY A 104 -3.93 -24.12 -9.29
N VAL A 105 -3.56 -22.90 -8.88
CA VAL A 105 -2.79 -22.66 -7.64
C VAL A 105 -3.56 -23.13 -6.40
N HIS A 106 -4.86 -22.81 -6.30
CA HIS A 106 -5.67 -23.16 -5.13
C HIS A 106 -6.09 -24.64 -5.06
N SER A 107 -5.83 -25.41 -6.12
CA SER A 107 -6.16 -26.84 -6.19
C SER A 107 -4.96 -27.74 -5.97
N VAL A 108 -3.74 -27.18 -5.88
CA VAL A 108 -2.53 -27.91 -5.52
C VAL A 108 -2.74 -28.66 -4.20
N GLY A 109 -2.46 -29.96 -4.21
CA GLY A 109 -2.54 -30.83 -3.04
C GLY A 109 -3.96 -31.27 -2.63
N LYS A 110 -5.00 -30.88 -3.39
CA LYS A 110 -6.39 -31.31 -3.13
C LYS A 110 -6.76 -32.51 -3.99
N LYS A 111 -7.56 -33.42 -3.44
CA LYS A 111 -8.23 -34.46 -4.23
C LYS A 111 -9.37 -33.81 -5.00
N LEU A 112 -9.23 -33.73 -6.32
CA LEU A 112 -10.29 -33.31 -7.22
C LEU A 112 -11.01 -34.55 -7.74
N ALA A 113 -12.30 -34.42 -8.04
CA ALA A 113 -13.02 -35.43 -8.81
C ALA A 113 -12.50 -35.44 -10.26
N GLU A 114 -12.64 -36.57 -10.94
CA GLU A 114 -12.09 -36.78 -12.29
C GLU A 114 -12.71 -35.85 -13.36
N ASP A 115 -13.92 -35.33 -13.09
CA ASP A 115 -14.69 -34.47 -13.98
C ASP A 115 -14.45 -32.97 -13.75
N VAL A 116 -13.54 -32.61 -12.84
CA VAL A 116 -13.21 -31.20 -12.57
C VAL A 116 -12.42 -30.61 -13.73
N ASP A 117 -13.04 -29.64 -14.42
CA ASP A 117 -12.43 -28.88 -15.51
C ASP A 117 -12.55 -27.37 -15.24
N PHE A 118 -11.44 -26.72 -14.91
CA PHE A 118 -11.39 -25.29 -14.64
C PHE A 118 -11.63 -24.43 -15.89
N GLY A 119 -11.51 -24.99 -17.11
CA GLY A 119 -11.82 -24.30 -18.36
C GLY A 119 -13.31 -24.08 -18.58
N LYS A 120 -14.18 -24.81 -17.87
CA LYS A 120 -15.64 -24.63 -17.91
C LYS A 120 -16.16 -23.61 -16.90
N ALA A 121 -15.33 -23.23 -15.92
CA ALA A 121 -15.68 -22.28 -14.86
C ALA A 121 -15.39 -20.81 -15.25
N SER A 122 -15.05 -20.56 -16.53
CA SER A 122 -14.72 -19.24 -17.06
C SER A 122 -15.82 -18.65 -17.90
#